data_AF-A0A3D1UWF7-F1
#
_entry.id   AF-A0A3D1UWF7-F1
#
_cell.length_a   1.000
_cell.length_b   1.000
_cell.length_c   1.000
_cell.angle_alpha   90.00
_cell.angle_beta   90.00
_cell.angle_gamma   90.00
#
_symmetry.space_group_name_H-M   'P 1'
#
loop_
_entity.id
_entity.type
_entity.pdbx_description
1 polymer ?
#
loop_
_entity_poly.entity_id
_entity_poly.type
_entity_poly.pdbx_seq_one_letter_code
_entity_poly.pdbx_strand_id
1 'polypeptide(L)'
;MSKKKKCREDRRECGSSRCPSPCDAEQASGCCTLNHLKVALIGGLDRLENQYRSVFESLGTVRFYFHTGCCNGSGANRLRASAQDADIVVFITRINSHNALSVIKGICRKSGKSFLAVRETNPELVSKIVLNQWRSRKLSECSSRER
;
A
#
# COMPACT_ATOMS: atom_id res chain seq x y z
N MET A 1 42.17 -25.96 -0.35
CA MET A 1 41.54 -24.70 -0.81
C MET A 1 40.05 -24.76 -0.51
N SER A 2 39.55 -23.74 0.17
CA SER A 2 38.30 -23.77 0.95
C SER A 2 37.03 -23.79 0.10
N LYS A 3 36.04 -24.54 0.61
CA LYS A 3 34.68 -24.77 0.10
C LYS A 3 33.78 -23.52 0.19
N LYS A 4 32.93 -23.27 -0.83
CA LYS A 4 31.51 -22.77 -0.76
C LYS A 4 31.10 -22.17 -2.11
N LYS A 5 29.88 -22.30 -2.63
CA LYS A 5 28.74 -23.21 -2.45
C LYS A 5 27.89 -22.97 -3.71
N LYS A 6 27.50 -24.03 -4.39
CA LYS A 6 26.60 -24.03 -5.55
C LYS A 6 25.22 -23.60 -5.08
N CYS A 7 24.71 -22.45 -5.53
CA CYS A 7 23.31 -22.09 -5.34
C CYS A 7 22.47 -22.86 -6.35
N ARG A 8 21.69 -23.81 -5.83
CA ARG A 8 20.73 -24.66 -6.52
C ARG A 8 19.38 -24.40 -5.83
N GLU A 9 18.32 -24.30 -6.65
CA GLU A 9 16.89 -24.22 -6.31
C GLU A 9 16.44 -22.94 -5.57
N ASP A 10 15.39 -22.25 -6.03
CA ASP A 10 14.02 -22.72 -5.87
C ASP A 10 13.10 -22.30 -7.02
N ARG A 11 12.70 -23.31 -7.81
CA ARG A 11 11.63 -23.25 -8.80
C ARG A 11 10.31 -23.23 -8.01
N ARG A 12 9.79 -22.04 -7.68
CA ARG A 12 8.46 -21.93 -7.06
C ARG A 12 7.39 -22.07 -8.14
N GLU A 13 6.98 -23.32 -8.35
CA GLU A 13 5.77 -23.69 -9.06
C GLU A 13 4.57 -23.03 -8.35
N CYS A 14 3.97 -22.04 -9.01
CA CYS A 14 2.67 -21.51 -8.60
C CYS A 14 1.60 -22.51 -9.07
N GLY A 15 1.43 -23.57 -8.29
CA GLY A 15 0.39 -24.56 -8.50
C GLY A 15 -0.97 -24.02 -8.07
N SER A 16 -1.89 -23.94 -9.04
CA SER A 16 -3.36 -23.94 -8.92
C SER A 16 -4.01 -22.73 -8.20
N SER A 17 -5.03 -22.05 -8.72
CA SER A 17 -5.98 -22.40 -9.77
C SER A 17 -6.72 -21.12 -10.24
N ARG A 18 -6.87 -21.01 -11.58
CA ARG A 18 -7.78 -20.15 -12.34
C ARG A 18 -7.58 -18.63 -12.24
N CYS A 19 -6.63 -18.13 -13.02
CA CYS A 19 -6.72 -16.80 -13.63
C CYS A 19 -7.22 -17.00 -15.08
N PRO A 20 -8.36 -16.43 -15.51
CA PRO A 20 -8.79 -16.53 -16.89
C PRO A 20 -8.05 -15.47 -17.72
N SER A 21 -7.10 -15.94 -18.54
CA SER A 21 -6.46 -15.33 -19.72
C SER A 21 -4.92 -15.35 -19.65
N PRO A 22 -4.23 -15.58 -20.79
CA PRO A 22 -2.79 -15.44 -20.88
C PRO A 22 -2.46 -13.96 -20.84
N CYS A 23 -2.44 -13.38 -19.65
CA CYS A 23 -1.80 -12.10 -19.45
C CYS A 23 -0.30 -12.33 -19.66
N ASP A 24 0.25 -11.65 -20.68
CA ASP A 24 1.66 -11.72 -21.05
C ASP A 24 2.55 -11.69 -19.81
N ALA A 25 3.65 -12.46 -19.84
CA ALA A 25 4.49 -12.74 -18.68
C ALA A 25 5.16 -11.49 -18.04
N GLU A 26 4.97 -10.30 -18.61
CA GLU A 26 5.33 -9.00 -18.02
C GLU A 26 4.21 -8.39 -17.14
N GLN A 27 3.00 -8.95 -17.21
CA GLN A 27 1.76 -8.51 -16.56
C GLN A 27 1.28 -9.44 -15.44
N ALA A 28 1.85 -10.65 -15.31
CA ALA A 28 1.54 -11.61 -14.25
C ALA A 28 2.00 -11.14 -12.84
N SER A 29 2.86 -10.12 -12.75
CA SER A 29 3.28 -9.52 -11.48
C SER A 29 2.29 -8.49 -10.92
N GLY A 30 1.32 -8.02 -11.73
CA GLY A 30 0.45 -6.87 -11.41
C GLY A 30 -0.83 -7.17 -10.61
N CYS A 31 -1.27 -8.42 -10.52
CA CYS A 31 -2.46 -8.78 -9.74
C CYS A 31 -2.20 -8.79 -8.22
N CYS A 32 -0.92 -8.88 -7.84
CA CYS A 32 -0.50 -9.22 -6.48
C CYS A 32 0.38 -8.16 -5.83
N THR A 33 0.72 -7.06 -6.52
CA THR A 33 1.65 -6.01 -6.08
C THR A 33 0.96 -4.65 -6.11
N LEU A 34 1.46 -3.66 -5.36
CA LEU A 34 0.94 -2.28 -5.36
C LEU A 34 1.48 -1.50 -6.58
N ASN A 35 1.70 -2.20 -7.69
CA ASN A 35 2.40 -1.67 -8.86
C ASN A 35 1.58 -0.53 -9.47
N HIS A 36 2.24 0.58 -9.77
CA HIS A 36 1.61 1.80 -10.28
C HIS A 36 0.65 2.55 -9.32
N LEU A 37 0.54 2.14 -8.06
CA LEU A 37 -0.30 2.84 -7.09
C LEU A 37 0.48 3.92 -6.36
N LYS A 38 -0.22 5.01 -6.06
CA LYS A 38 0.26 6.06 -5.17
C LYS A 38 -0.29 5.82 -3.77
N VAL A 39 0.59 5.67 -2.79
CA VAL A 39 0.22 5.37 -1.41
C VAL A 39 0.58 6.54 -0.52
N ALA A 40 -0.38 7.05 0.25
CA ALA A 40 -0.15 8.04 1.28
C ALA A 40 -0.29 7.40 2.67
N LEU A 41 0.78 7.41 3.45
CA LEU A 41 0.81 6.94 4.83
C LEU A 41 0.76 8.13 5.80
N ILE A 42 -0.27 8.14 6.63
CA ILE A 42 -0.57 9.21 7.57
C ILE A 42 -0.50 8.66 8.99
N GLY A 43 0.30 9.31 9.83
CA GLY A 43 0.44 8.97 11.24
C GLY A 43 1.45 7.89 11.55
N GLY A 44 2.43 7.66 10.68
CA GLY A 44 3.57 6.81 11.05
C GLY A 44 4.56 7.51 11.98
N LEU A 45 5.46 6.72 12.56
CA LEU A 45 6.61 7.25 13.28
C LEU A 45 7.61 7.85 12.28
N ASP A 46 7.97 9.11 12.48
CA ASP A 46 8.96 9.84 11.66
C ASP A 46 10.27 9.05 11.49
N ARG A 47 10.75 8.45 12.58
CA ARG A 47 11.96 7.61 12.61
C ARG A 47 11.88 6.37 11.70
N LEU A 48 10.68 5.94 11.32
CA LEU A 48 10.44 4.76 10.48
C LEU A 48 10.10 5.15 9.03
N GLU A 49 10.06 6.44 8.68
CA GLU A 49 9.72 6.91 7.33
C GLU A 49 10.53 6.17 6.25
N ASN A 50 11.85 6.09 6.42
CA ASN A 50 12.74 5.41 5.47
C ASN A 50 12.40 3.92 5.32
N GLN A 51 11.98 3.27 6.40
CA GLN A 51 11.58 1.85 6.36
C GLN A 51 10.24 1.69 5.65
N TYR A 52 9.26 2.55 5.95
CA TYR A 52 8.00 2.54 5.21
C TYR A 52 8.23 2.72 3.72
N ARG A 53 9.00 3.75 3.36
CA ARG A 53 9.33 4.05 1.97
C ARG A 53 9.98 2.87 1.27
N SER A 54 11.03 2.29 1.87
CA SER A 54 11.74 1.13 1.32
C SER A 54 10.80 -0.07 1.10
N VAL A 55 9.92 -0.36 2.06
CA VAL A 55 8.96 -1.46 1.94
C VAL A 55 7.94 -1.21 0.82
N PHE A 56 7.39 0.01 0.72
CA PHE A 56 6.42 0.34 -0.33
C PHE A 56 7.05 0.47 -1.72
N GLU A 57 8.28 0.95 -1.82
CA GLU A 57 9.06 0.97 -3.07
C GLU A 57 9.37 -0.47 -3.52
N SER A 58 9.75 -1.35 -2.59
CA SER A 58 9.94 -2.79 -2.89
C SER A 58 8.65 -3.50 -3.33
N LEU A 59 7.48 -2.93 -3.05
CA LEU A 59 6.18 -3.43 -3.52
C LEU A 59 5.76 -2.88 -4.89
N GLY A 60 6.57 -2.02 -5.50
CA GLY A 60 6.34 -1.43 -6.83
C GLY A 60 5.50 -0.16 -6.83
N THR A 61 5.31 0.51 -5.69
CA THR A 61 4.54 1.77 -5.66
C THR A 61 5.23 2.85 -6.49
N VAL A 62 4.46 3.59 -7.28
CA VAL A 62 5.00 4.68 -8.12
C VAL A 62 5.36 5.90 -7.28
N ARG A 63 4.58 6.15 -6.23
CA ARG A 63 4.83 7.29 -5.35
C ARG A 63 4.37 6.97 -3.94
N PHE A 64 5.26 7.20 -2.98
CA PHE A 64 4.97 7.07 -1.57
C PHE A 64 4.98 8.46 -0.92
N TYR A 65 3.89 8.80 -0.23
CA TYR A 65 3.77 10.01 0.56
C TYR A 65 3.76 9.65 2.03
N PHE A 66 4.65 10.25 2.81
CA PHE A 66 4.66 10.11 4.26
C PHE A 66 4.21 11.42 4.91
N HIS A 67 3.37 11.31 5.94
CA HIS A 67 3.05 12.42 6.80
C HIS A 67 2.81 11.93 8.23
N THR A 68 3.37 12.61 9.22
CA THR A 68 3.17 12.28 10.65
C THR A 68 1.74 12.56 11.15
N GLY A 69 0.88 13.16 10.32
CA GLY A 69 -0.47 13.60 10.69
C GLY A 69 -0.54 14.98 11.37
N CYS A 70 0.59 15.69 11.52
CA CYS A 70 0.60 17.08 11.96
C CYS A 70 -0.19 17.97 10.99
N CYS A 71 -1.37 18.42 11.42
CA CYS A 71 -2.26 19.29 10.64
C CYS A 71 -2.02 20.79 10.91
N ASN A 72 -0.92 21.19 11.55
CA ASN A 72 -0.68 22.59 11.87
C ASN A 72 -0.21 23.39 10.64
N GLY A 73 -0.83 24.56 10.42
CA GLY A 73 -0.47 25.51 9.37
C GLY A 73 -0.48 24.89 7.96
N SER A 74 0.60 25.15 7.20
CA SER A 74 0.78 24.63 5.83
C SER A 74 0.83 23.10 5.73
N GLY A 75 1.01 22.38 6.84
CA GLY A 75 1.00 20.92 6.90
C GLY A 75 -0.37 20.33 6.51
N ALA A 76 -1.48 20.98 6.88
CA ALA A 76 -2.81 20.52 6.50
C ALA A 76 -3.05 20.55 4.98
N ASN A 77 -2.53 21.57 4.29
CA ASN A 77 -2.66 21.67 2.83
C ASN A 77 -1.81 20.62 2.12
N ARG A 78 -0.58 20.35 2.60
CA ARG A 78 0.26 19.28 2.05
C ARG A 78 -0.35 17.90 2.28
N LEU A 79 -0.88 17.64 3.48
CA LEU A 79 -1.60 16.42 3.80
C LEU A 79 -2.80 16.20 2.86
N ARG A 80 -3.60 17.26 2.64
CA ARG A 80 -4.73 17.25 1.71
C ARG A 80 -4.28 16.95 0.28
N ALA A 81 -3.27 17.66 -0.21
CA ALA A 81 -2.76 17.46 -1.57
C ALA A 81 -2.23 16.04 -1.77
N SER A 82 -1.45 15.50 -0.82
CA SER A 82 -0.94 14.12 -0.88
C SER A 82 -2.07 13.10 -0.83
N ALA A 83 -3.07 13.27 0.05
CA ALA A 83 -4.23 12.39 0.10
C ALA A 83 -5.09 12.49 -1.17
N GLN A 84 -5.18 13.66 -1.78
CA GLN A 84 -5.89 13.89 -3.04
C GLN A 84 -5.11 13.41 -4.28
N ASP A 85 -3.80 13.21 -4.20
CA ASP A 85 -3.02 12.59 -5.29
C ASP A 85 -2.96 11.06 -5.13
N ALA A 86 -2.91 10.54 -3.91
CA ALA A 86 -2.76 9.11 -3.62
C ALA A 86 -4.01 8.26 -3.88
N ASP A 87 -3.87 7.09 -4.48
CA ASP A 87 -4.97 6.13 -4.71
C ASP A 87 -5.41 5.44 -3.41
N ILE A 88 -4.43 5.15 -2.56
CA ILE A 88 -4.62 4.51 -1.26
C ILE A 88 -4.09 5.44 -0.17
N VAL A 89 -4.95 5.76 0.78
CA VAL A 89 -4.58 6.50 1.99
C VAL A 89 -4.62 5.56 3.18
N VAL A 90 -3.45 5.32 3.76
CA VAL A 90 -3.22 4.49 4.95
C VAL A 90 -3.11 5.40 6.15
N PHE A 91 -3.91 5.17 7.19
CA PHE A 91 -3.93 5.99 8.39
C PHE A 91 -3.67 5.14 9.63
N ILE A 92 -2.62 5.48 10.37
CA ILE A 92 -2.24 4.79 11.61
C ILE A 92 -2.97 5.44 12.78
N THR A 93 -3.98 4.74 13.30
CA THR A 93 -4.86 5.27 14.37
C THR A 93 -4.20 5.26 15.75
N ARG A 94 -3.10 4.53 15.94
CA ARG A 94 -2.39 4.47 17.24
C ARG A 94 -1.69 5.78 17.59
N ILE A 95 -1.29 6.55 16.58
CA ILE A 95 -0.42 7.73 16.75
C ILE A 95 -1.21 9.02 16.59
N ASN A 96 -2.25 9.02 15.76
CA ASN A 96 -3.00 10.24 15.47
C ASN A 96 -4.29 10.38 16.28
N SER A 97 -4.67 11.64 16.49
CA SER A 97 -5.92 12.00 17.17
C SER A 97 -7.15 11.71 16.30
N HIS A 98 -8.31 11.55 16.95
CA HIS A 98 -9.61 11.38 16.29
C HIS A 98 -9.93 12.49 15.27
N ASN A 99 -9.40 13.71 15.48
CA ASN A 99 -9.66 14.84 14.61
C ASN A 99 -8.99 14.68 13.24
N ALA A 100 -7.74 14.20 13.21
CA ALA A 100 -7.03 13.91 11.96
C ALA A 100 -7.72 12.79 11.16
N LEU A 101 -8.25 11.77 11.84
CA LEU A 101 -9.02 10.69 11.21
C LEU A 101 -10.27 11.24 10.51
N SER A 102 -11.03 12.10 11.19
CA SER A 102 -12.26 12.69 10.64
C SER A 102 -11.96 13.52 9.39
N VAL A 103 -10.90 14.32 9.41
CA VAL A 103 -10.44 15.13 8.27
C VAL A 103 -10.07 14.24 7.08
N ILE A 104 -9.21 13.24 7.29
CA ILE A 104 -8.78 12.34 6.21
C ILE A 104 -9.94 11.52 5.65
N LYS A 105 -10.81 11.00 6.51
CA LYS A 105 -12.00 10.27 6.09
C LYS A 105 -12.90 11.16 5.23
N GLY A 106 -13.08 12.42 5.61
CA GLY A 106 -13.81 13.42 4.82
C GLY A 106 -13.19 13.66 3.45
N ILE A 107 -11.86 13.79 3.37
CA ILE A 107 -11.13 13.98 2.10
C ILE A 107 -11.27 12.75 1.21
N CYS A 108 -11.03 11.55 1.75
CA CYS A 108 -11.14 10.31 0.99
C CYS A 108 -12.56 10.09 0.48
N ARG A 109 -13.59 10.43 1.28
CA ARG A 109 -14.99 10.35 0.86
C ARG A 109 -15.32 11.33 -0.27
N LYS A 110 -14.78 12.55 -0.22
CA LYS A 110 -14.96 13.55 -1.29
C LYS A 110 -14.23 13.17 -2.58
N SER A 111 -13.05 12.58 -2.46
CA SER A 111 -12.22 12.19 -3.61
C SER A 111 -12.51 10.79 -4.14
N GLY A 112 -13.38 10.00 -3.48
CA GLY A 112 -13.69 8.62 -3.87
C GLY A 112 -12.52 7.64 -3.70
N LYS A 113 -11.52 7.99 -2.87
CA LYS A 113 -10.27 7.24 -2.75
C LYS A 113 -10.34 6.14 -1.69
N SER A 114 -9.49 5.13 -1.83
CA SER A 114 -9.43 4.03 -0.88
C SER A 114 -8.79 4.50 0.43
N PHE A 115 -9.58 4.47 1.50
CA PHE A 115 -9.12 4.78 2.84
C PHE A 115 -8.96 3.48 3.64
N LEU A 116 -7.80 3.32 4.28
CA LEU A 116 -7.48 2.19 5.14
C LEU A 116 -6.95 2.67 6.49
N ALA A 117 -7.66 2.36 7.56
CA ALA A 117 -7.20 2.60 8.92
C ALA A 117 -6.50 1.35 9.46
N VAL A 118 -5.25 1.50 9.89
CA VAL A 118 -4.42 0.46 10.51
C VAL A 118 -4.06 0.87 11.92
N ARG A 119 -3.86 -0.10 12.81
CA ARG A 119 -3.42 0.17 14.19
C ARG A 119 -1.91 -0.07 14.34
N GLU A 120 -1.34 -0.83 13.43
CA GLU A 120 0.02 -1.30 13.45
C GLU A 120 0.97 -0.17 13.04
N THR A 121 2.11 -0.09 13.72
CA THR A 121 3.18 0.89 13.45
C THR A 121 4.42 0.24 12.83
N ASN A 122 4.39 -1.09 12.64
CA ASN A 122 5.48 -1.82 12.01
C ASN A 122 5.33 -1.74 10.48
N PRO A 123 6.36 -1.27 9.75
CA PRO A 123 6.28 -1.06 8.30
C PRO A 123 5.97 -2.35 7.53
N GLU A 124 6.50 -3.50 7.95
CA GLU A 124 6.24 -4.78 7.29
C GLU A 124 4.81 -5.28 7.49
N LEU A 125 4.23 -5.05 8.67
CA LEU A 125 2.84 -5.42 8.93
C LEU A 125 1.89 -4.50 8.19
N VAL A 126 2.16 -3.19 8.21
CA VAL A 126 1.34 -2.21 7.49
C VAL A 126 1.32 -2.53 6.00
N SER A 127 2.47 -2.82 5.40
CA SER A 127 2.53 -3.15 3.98
C SER A 127 1.78 -4.42 3.62
N LYS A 128 1.87 -5.48 4.44
CA LYS A 128 1.10 -6.72 4.29
C LYS A 128 -0.40 -6.47 4.37
N ILE A 129 -0.85 -5.66 5.34
CA ILE A 129 -2.27 -5.32 5.50
C ILE A 129 -2.78 -4.55 4.28
N VAL A 130 -2.03 -3.54 3.82
CA VAL A 130 -2.37 -2.76 2.63
C VAL A 130 -2.47 -3.67 1.40
N LEU A 131 -1.50 -4.57 1.21
CA LEU A 131 -1.47 -5.49 0.09
C LEU A 131 -2.65 -6.47 0.11
N ASN A 132 -2.93 -7.07 1.27
CA ASN A 132 -4.04 -8.00 1.43
C ASN A 132 -5.38 -7.31 1.18
N GLN A 133 -5.57 -6.11 1.74
CA GLN A 133 -6.78 -5.33 1.54
C GLN A 133 -6.97 -4.95 0.07
N TRP A 134 -5.88 -4.58 -0.61
CA TRP A 134 -5.92 -4.25 -2.03
C TRP A 134 -6.32 -5.45 -2.88
N ARG A 135 -5.72 -6.62 -2.61
CA ARG A 135 -6.08 -7.88 -3.27
C ARG A 135 -7.55 -8.23 -3.06
N SER A 136 -8.06 -8.14 -1.83
CA SER A 136 -9.47 -8.43 -1.54
C SER A 136 -10.43 -7.50 -2.28
N ARG A 137 -10.09 -6.21 -2.43
CA ARG A 137 -10.90 -5.27 -3.23
C ARG A 137 -10.88 -5.61 -4.71
N LYS A 138 -9.69 -5.88 -5.28
CA LYS A 138 -9.58 -6.23 -6.70
C LYS A 138 -10.31 -7.52 -7.04
N LEU A 139 -10.30 -8.50 -6.15
CA LEU A 139 -11.07 -9.74 -6.30
C LEU A 139 -12.58 -9.48 -6.33
N SER A 140 -13.10 -8.57 -5.50
CA SER A 140 -14.52 -8.19 -5.54
C SER A 140 -14.94 -7.45 -6.81
N GLU A 141 -14.03 -6.64 -7.40
CA GLU A 141 -14.27 -5.96 -8.67
C GLU A 141 -14.23 -6.92 -9.87
N CYS A 142 -13.31 -7.89 -9.89
CA CYS A 142 -13.22 -8.88 -10.96
C CYS A 142 -14.44 -9.81 -11.01
N SER A 143 -14.96 -10.26 -9.86
CA SER A 143 -16.11 -11.17 -9.82
C SER A 143 -17.41 -10.54 -10.36
N SER A 144 -17.47 -9.21 -10.50
CA SER A 144 -18.64 -8.51 -11.03
C SER A 144 -18.58 -8.27 -12.54
N ARG A 145 -17.46 -8.59 -13.19
CA ARG A 145 -17.23 -8.34 -14.63
C ARG A 145 -17.44 -9.58 -15.52
N GLU A 146 -17.90 -10.68 -14.93
CA GLU A 146 -18.26 -11.95 -15.59
C GLU A 146 -19.78 -12.09 -15.84
N ARG A 147 -20.50 -11.00 -16.07
CA ARG A 147 -21.89 -11.02 -16.57
C ARG A 147 -22.07 -10.18 -17.81
#